data_AF-A0A1L9Q497-F1
#
_entry.id   AF-A0A1L9Q497-F1
#
_cell.length_a   1.000
_cell.length_b   1.000
_cell.length_c   1.000
_cell.angle_alpha   90.00
_cell.angle_beta   90.00
_cell.angle_gamma   90.00
#
_symmetry.space_group_name_H-M   'P 1'
#
loop_
_entity.id
_entity.type
_entity.pdbx_description
1 polymer ?
#
loop_
_entity_poly.entity_id
_entity_poly.type
_entity_poly.pdbx_seq_one_letter_code
_entity_poly.pdbx_strand_id
1 'polypeptide(L)'
;MLLGSSLMMWWVLIAADGLFARPGADRADYVDTVAGRKGQAYRLLKYSLSQNAGKVTDDILAGIIMAAVTEARLSDPMACQAHLKGYEAAIQARGGLKRSLMDCQIPASRLAHLMPYIVCEPLPAAEEALEEEQVRRFIGFLISTMNDAPRVEAVSPQAGLAQLNSMAVGLGVLRSGLRFYLRPEERKVPRFPDEVALFLALFLVTRTLWALRESAKDSQLFMSRLNAFFEASTGFDTRTGRPLLTEQGMVCVVVKVVQNIPEAPHSSGEIPTLIRCVEAIKLYRTMTLRSARDRARVILCRILSGYDF
;
A
#
# COMPACT_ATOMS: atom_id res chain seq x y z
N MET A 1 0.50 -2.98 17.55
CA MET A 1 -0.13 -4.29 17.26
C MET A 1 -0.55 -4.90 18.59
N LEU A 2 -1.85 -4.95 18.90
CA LEU A 2 -2.37 -5.77 20.00
C LEU A 2 -2.24 -7.23 19.55
N LEU A 3 -1.06 -7.81 19.77
CA LEU A 3 -0.86 -9.27 19.64
C LEU A 3 -1.78 -10.07 20.59
N GLY A 4 -2.57 -9.40 21.45
CA GLY A 4 -3.51 -10.00 22.40
C GLY A 4 -4.99 -9.96 21.99
N SER A 5 -5.36 -9.41 20.83
CA SER A 5 -6.78 -9.46 20.41
C SER A 5 -7.13 -10.89 19.97
N SER A 6 -8.07 -11.53 20.68
CA SER A 6 -8.51 -12.90 20.37
C SER A 6 -9.00 -13.00 18.92
N LEU A 7 -9.74 -11.98 18.44
CA LEU A 7 -10.24 -11.90 17.07
C LEU A 7 -9.12 -11.90 16.04
N MET A 8 -8.03 -11.16 16.29
CA MET A 8 -6.87 -11.12 15.42
C MET A 8 -6.14 -12.48 15.40
N MET A 9 -5.96 -13.08 16.58
CA MET A 9 -5.21 -14.32 16.76
C MET A 9 -5.83 -15.50 16.03
N TRP A 10 -7.17 -15.61 16.02
CA TRP A 10 -7.88 -16.62 15.24
C TRP A 10 -7.49 -16.60 13.76
N TRP A 11 -7.40 -15.42 13.17
CA TRP A 11 -7.00 -15.26 11.76
C TRP A 11 -5.52 -15.55 11.52
N VAL A 12 -4.64 -15.19 12.46
CA VAL A 12 -3.21 -15.54 12.39
C VAL A 12 -3.02 -17.06 12.40
N LEU A 13 -3.74 -17.77 13.28
CA LEU A 13 -3.69 -19.23 13.35
C LEU A 13 -4.19 -19.88 12.06
N ILE A 14 -5.34 -19.41 11.54
CA ILE A 14 -5.89 -19.88 10.25
C ILE A 14 -4.88 -19.63 9.11
N ALA A 15 -4.21 -18.48 9.09
CA ALA A 15 -3.19 -18.17 8.08
C ALA A 15 -1.96 -19.08 8.20
N ALA A 16 -1.50 -19.37 9.42
CA ALA A 16 -0.40 -20.27 9.68
C ALA A 16 -0.75 -21.70 9.22
N ASP A 17 -1.91 -22.22 9.61
CA ASP A 17 -2.40 -23.52 9.17
C ASP A 17 -2.43 -23.58 7.63
N GLY A 18 -3.04 -22.58 6.98
CA GLY A 18 -3.10 -22.51 5.52
C GLY A 18 -1.74 -22.61 4.82
N LEU A 19 -0.66 -22.16 5.45
CA LEU A 19 0.72 -22.28 4.93
C LEU A 19 1.35 -23.66 5.17
N PHE A 20 1.00 -24.35 6.26
CA PHE A 20 1.54 -25.67 6.61
C PHE A 20 0.75 -26.85 6.02
N ALA A 21 -0.37 -26.57 5.34
CA ALA A 21 -1.14 -27.52 4.56
C ALA A 21 -0.30 -28.10 3.40
N ARG A 22 0.41 -29.20 3.64
CA ARG A 22 1.20 -29.90 2.61
C ARG A 22 0.29 -30.45 1.50
N PRO A 23 0.69 -30.39 0.22
CA PRO A 23 0.01 -31.13 -0.83
C PRO A 23 0.32 -32.63 -0.62
N GLY A 24 -0.60 -33.36 0.00
CA GLY A 24 -0.46 -34.82 0.20
C GLY A 24 -1.06 -35.39 1.49
N ALA A 25 -1.46 -34.57 2.47
CA ALA A 25 -2.31 -35.05 3.57
C ALA A 25 -3.77 -35.10 3.10
N ASP A 26 -4.55 -36.08 3.56
CA ASP A 26 -5.95 -36.30 3.17
C ASP A 26 -6.74 -34.98 3.15
N ARG A 27 -6.93 -34.48 1.92
CA ARG A 27 -7.33 -33.09 1.65
C ARG A 27 -8.73 -32.79 2.17
N ALA A 28 -9.58 -33.81 2.30
CA ALA A 28 -10.98 -33.69 2.72
C ALA A 28 -11.09 -33.23 4.19
N ASP A 29 -10.49 -33.97 5.12
CA ASP A 29 -10.55 -33.65 6.56
C ASP A 29 -9.89 -32.30 6.88
N TYR A 30 -8.82 -31.96 6.17
CA TYR A 30 -8.10 -30.70 6.37
C TYR A 30 -8.89 -29.48 5.88
N VAL A 31 -9.52 -29.55 4.71
CA VAL A 31 -10.38 -28.49 4.17
C VAL A 31 -11.56 -28.23 5.12
N ASP A 32 -12.12 -29.27 5.72
CA ASP A 32 -13.19 -29.17 6.71
C ASP A 32 -12.71 -28.48 8.01
N THR A 33 -11.46 -28.71 8.44
CA THR A 33 -10.92 -28.01 9.64
C THR A 33 -10.69 -26.52 9.42
N VAL A 34 -10.15 -26.11 8.26
CA VAL A 34 -9.91 -24.69 7.96
C VAL A 34 -11.22 -23.95 7.72
N ALA A 35 -12.16 -24.54 6.96
CA ALA A 35 -13.49 -23.98 6.77
C ALA A 35 -14.26 -23.85 8.10
N GLY A 36 -14.17 -24.86 8.96
CA GLY A 36 -14.75 -24.83 10.31
C GLY A 36 -14.17 -23.71 11.19
N ARG A 37 -12.85 -23.53 11.19
CA ARG A 37 -12.17 -22.46 11.94
C ARG A 37 -12.52 -21.07 11.39
N LYS A 38 -12.58 -20.89 10.07
CA LYS A 38 -13.08 -19.65 9.44
C LYS A 38 -14.51 -19.35 9.88
N GLY A 39 -15.39 -20.35 9.85
CA GLY A 39 -16.76 -20.22 10.33
C GLY A 39 -16.86 -19.80 11.80
N GLN A 40 -16.01 -20.36 12.67
CA GLN A 40 -15.90 -19.94 14.07
C GLN A 40 -15.39 -18.50 14.20
N ALA A 41 -14.35 -18.11 13.46
CA ALA A 41 -13.81 -16.75 13.48
C ALA A 41 -14.86 -15.71 13.04
N TYR A 42 -15.64 -15.99 11.99
CA TYR A 42 -16.74 -15.11 11.58
C TYR A 42 -17.87 -15.06 12.61
N ARG A 43 -18.22 -16.19 13.25
CA ARG A 43 -19.19 -16.20 14.36
C ARG A 43 -18.72 -15.35 15.54
N LEU A 44 -17.43 -15.41 15.88
CA LEU A 44 -16.82 -14.59 16.93
C LEU A 44 -16.85 -13.10 16.55
N LEU A 45 -16.50 -12.74 15.31
CA LEU A 45 -16.63 -11.36 14.82
C LEU A 45 -18.06 -10.85 14.91
N LYS A 46 -19.04 -11.65 14.46
CA LYS A 46 -20.47 -11.32 14.54
C LYS A 46 -20.92 -11.16 15.99
N TYR A 47 -20.54 -12.09 16.86
CA TYR A 47 -20.84 -12.03 18.29
C TYR A 47 -20.28 -10.75 18.92
N SER A 48 -19.01 -10.43 18.67
CA SER A 48 -18.37 -9.21 19.18
C SER A 48 -19.06 -7.94 18.68
N LEU A 49 -19.47 -7.90 17.41
CA LEU A 49 -20.28 -6.79 16.87
C LEU A 49 -21.62 -6.67 17.60
N SER A 50 -22.34 -7.77 17.83
CA SER A 50 -23.61 -7.78 18.56
C SER A 50 -23.45 -7.33 20.02
N GLN A 51 -22.41 -7.81 20.72
CA GLN A 51 -22.12 -7.40 22.10
C GLN A 51 -21.78 -5.90 22.21
N ASN A 52 -21.20 -5.32 21.17
CA ASN A 52 -20.91 -3.89 21.09
C ASN A 52 -22.06 -3.06 20.51
N ALA A 53 -23.30 -3.59 20.46
CA ALA A 53 -24.47 -2.92 19.89
C ALA A 53 -24.24 -2.40 18.45
N GLY A 54 -23.46 -3.12 17.66
CA GLY A 54 -23.08 -2.74 16.29
C GLY A 54 -21.93 -1.75 16.19
N LYS A 55 -21.37 -1.26 17.31
CA LYS A 55 -20.20 -0.38 17.31
C LYS A 55 -18.94 -1.14 16.90
N VAL A 56 -18.23 -0.61 15.91
CA VAL A 56 -16.95 -1.17 15.45
C VAL A 56 -15.80 -0.63 16.32
N THR A 57 -15.25 -1.49 17.18
CA THR A 57 -14.08 -1.18 18.02
C THR A 57 -12.75 -1.41 17.29
N ASP A 58 -11.63 -1.02 17.89
CA ASP A 58 -10.29 -1.31 17.34
C ASP A 58 -10.03 -2.82 17.22
N ASP A 59 -10.48 -3.62 18.19
CA ASP A 59 -10.34 -5.08 18.15
C ASP A 59 -11.15 -5.72 17.02
N ILE A 60 -12.40 -5.28 16.86
CA ILE A 60 -13.26 -5.75 15.76
C ILE A 60 -12.61 -5.38 14.42
N LEU A 61 -12.12 -4.14 14.30
CA LEU A 61 -11.49 -3.66 13.07
C LEU A 61 -10.18 -4.41 12.76
N ALA A 62 -9.36 -4.70 13.78
CA ALA A 62 -8.15 -5.52 13.63
C ALA A 62 -8.50 -6.95 13.16
N GLY A 63 -9.57 -7.54 13.71
CA GLY A 63 -10.09 -8.83 13.25
C GLY A 63 -10.56 -8.79 11.79
N ILE A 64 -11.26 -7.73 11.36
CA ILE A 64 -11.67 -7.55 9.96
C ILE A 64 -10.46 -7.38 9.03
N ILE A 65 -9.47 -6.58 9.42
CA ILE A 65 -8.23 -6.41 8.65
C ILE A 65 -7.52 -7.75 8.48
N MET A 66 -7.37 -8.52 9.55
CA MET A 66 -6.70 -9.82 9.48
C MET A 66 -7.51 -10.87 8.71
N ALA A 67 -8.84 -10.83 8.77
CA ALA A 67 -9.68 -11.64 7.89
C ALA A 67 -9.37 -11.34 6.42
N ALA A 68 -9.35 -10.06 6.03
CA ALA A 68 -9.02 -9.66 4.66
C ALA A 68 -7.62 -10.12 4.23
N VAL A 69 -6.61 -9.95 5.09
CA VAL A 69 -5.22 -10.40 4.82
C VAL A 69 -5.12 -11.91 4.67
N THR A 70 -5.84 -12.66 5.50
CA THR A 70 -5.81 -14.12 5.50
C THR A 70 -6.53 -14.67 4.27
N GLU A 71 -7.72 -14.14 3.98
CA GLU A 71 -8.53 -14.56 2.84
C GLU A 71 -7.87 -14.22 1.51
N ALA A 72 -7.17 -13.08 1.42
CA ALA A 72 -6.38 -12.72 0.24
C ALA A 72 -5.26 -13.71 -0.11
N ARG A 73 -4.87 -14.59 0.81
CA ARG A 73 -3.88 -15.64 0.56
C ARG A 73 -4.50 -17.00 0.23
N LEU A 74 -5.76 -17.20 0.58
CA LEU A 74 -6.41 -18.52 0.59
C LEU A 74 -7.60 -18.62 -0.37
N SER A 75 -8.16 -17.49 -0.78
CA SER A 75 -9.45 -17.41 -1.47
C SER A 75 -9.33 -16.66 -2.80
N ASP A 76 -10.36 -16.79 -3.64
CA ASP A 76 -10.40 -16.13 -4.94
C ASP A 76 -10.57 -14.59 -4.83
N PRO A 77 -10.30 -13.83 -5.91
CA PRO A 77 -10.43 -12.37 -5.90
C PRO A 77 -11.82 -11.83 -5.54
N MET A 78 -12.91 -12.56 -5.81
CA MET A 78 -14.27 -12.12 -5.45
C MET A 78 -14.47 -12.13 -3.94
N ALA A 79 -14.02 -13.18 -3.25
CA ALA A 79 -14.05 -13.23 -1.80
C ALA A 79 -13.24 -12.08 -1.18
N CYS A 80 -12.03 -11.81 -1.71
CA CYS A 80 -11.18 -10.71 -1.27
C CYS A 80 -11.86 -9.34 -1.40
N GLN A 81 -12.66 -9.15 -2.44
CA GLN A 81 -13.43 -7.93 -2.68
C GLN A 81 -14.60 -7.78 -1.71
N ALA A 82 -15.26 -8.87 -1.33
CA ALA A 82 -16.26 -8.84 -0.27
C ALA A 82 -15.64 -8.41 1.06
N HIS A 83 -14.45 -8.90 1.40
CA HIS A 83 -13.72 -8.47 2.59
C HIS A 83 -13.30 -7.01 2.55
N LEU A 84 -12.85 -6.51 1.40
CA LEU A 84 -12.56 -5.09 1.24
C LEU A 84 -13.82 -4.25 1.50
N LYS A 85 -14.95 -4.59 0.86
CA LYS A 85 -16.21 -3.87 1.04
C LYS A 85 -16.67 -3.90 2.51
N GLY A 86 -16.52 -5.04 3.18
CA GLY A 86 -16.79 -5.16 4.61
C GLY A 86 -15.91 -4.25 5.47
N TYR A 87 -14.61 -4.19 5.17
CA TYR A 87 -13.68 -3.26 5.82
C TYR A 87 -14.07 -1.79 5.57
N GLU A 88 -14.41 -1.41 4.34
CA GLU A 88 -14.82 -0.04 4.02
C GLU A 88 -16.12 0.36 4.72
N ALA A 89 -17.09 -0.55 4.80
CA ALA A 89 -18.31 -0.35 5.57
C ALA A 89 -18.01 -0.18 7.07
N ALA A 90 -17.07 -0.95 7.62
CA ALA A 90 -16.64 -0.83 9.01
C ALA A 90 -15.95 0.53 9.28
N ILE A 91 -15.11 1.00 8.35
CA ILE A 91 -14.49 2.33 8.41
C ILE A 91 -15.55 3.43 8.33
N GLN A 92 -16.54 3.30 7.46
CA GLN A 92 -17.64 4.25 7.34
C GLN A 92 -18.48 4.30 8.62
N ALA A 93 -18.77 3.16 9.23
CA ALA A 93 -19.48 3.07 10.52
C ALA A 93 -18.71 3.76 11.67
N ARG A 94 -17.37 3.86 11.57
CA ARG A 94 -16.53 4.63 12.51
C ARG A 94 -16.39 6.11 12.16
N GLY A 95 -17.17 6.63 11.21
CA GLY A 95 -17.10 8.01 10.77
C GLY A 95 -15.95 8.31 9.81
N GLY A 96 -15.47 7.28 9.10
CA GLY A 96 -14.47 7.41 8.03
C GLY A 96 -13.03 7.12 8.48
N LEU A 97 -12.13 7.08 7.49
CA LEU A 97 -10.73 6.68 7.69
C LEU A 97 -9.99 7.64 8.63
N LYS A 98 -10.14 8.96 8.45
CA LYS A 98 -9.48 9.97 9.30
C LYS A 98 -9.83 9.76 10.76
N ARG A 99 -11.12 9.63 11.07
CA ARG A 99 -11.61 9.39 12.43
C ARG A 99 -11.12 8.04 12.97
N SER A 100 -11.17 6.98 12.16
CA SER A 100 -10.67 5.66 12.54
C SER A 100 -9.18 5.68 12.91
N LEU A 101 -8.36 6.44 12.19
CA LEU A 101 -6.93 6.58 12.47
C LEU A 101 -6.65 7.45 13.71
N MET A 102 -7.43 8.53 13.90
CA MET A 102 -7.34 9.40 15.08
C MET A 102 -7.75 8.67 16.35
N ASP A 103 -8.84 7.90 16.28
CA ASP A 103 -9.41 7.15 17.41
C ASP A 103 -8.66 5.83 17.68
N CYS A 104 -7.66 5.47 16.85
CA CYS A 104 -6.87 4.27 17.03
C CYS A 104 -6.01 4.37 18.28
N GLN A 105 -6.26 3.48 19.25
CA GLN A 105 -5.62 3.48 20.57
C GLN A 105 -4.11 3.18 20.49
N ILE A 106 -3.68 2.45 19.45
CA ILE A 106 -2.29 2.05 19.27
C ILE A 106 -1.79 2.63 17.95
N PRO A 107 -1.00 3.73 17.99
CA PRO A 107 -0.47 4.37 16.78
C PRO A 107 0.25 3.39 15.84
N ALA A 108 1.04 2.46 16.38
CA ALA A 108 1.73 1.45 15.57
C ALA A 108 0.78 0.55 14.75
N SER A 109 -0.51 0.45 15.10
CA SER A 109 -1.51 -0.32 14.37
C SER A 109 -2.15 0.46 13.21
N ARG A 110 -1.94 1.79 13.12
CA ARG A 110 -2.51 2.64 12.06
C ARG A 110 -2.07 2.20 10.66
N LEU A 111 -0.86 1.68 10.51
CA LEU A 111 -0.35 1.13 9.25
C LEU A 111 -1.13 -0.09 8.76
N ALA A 112 -1.76 -0.84 9.67
CA ALA A 112 -2.54 -2.03 9.31
C ALA A 112 -3.75 -1.68 8.42
N HIS A 113 -4.23 -0.43 8.46
CA HIS A 113 -5.31 0.05 7.61
C HIS A 113 -4.97 0.10 6.12
N LEU A 114 -3.68 0.02 5.76
CA LEU A 114 -3.25 -0.12 4.37
C LEU A 114 -3.44 -1.55 3.86
N MET A 115 -3.41 -2.54 4.74
CA MET A 115 -3.32 -3.95 4.36
C MET A 115 -4.50 -4.44 3.51
N PRO A 116 -5.79 -4.18 3.86
CA PRO A 116 -6.90 -4.61 3.01
C PRO A 116 -6.81 -4.01 1.60
N TYR A 117 -6.23 -2.82 1.48
CA TYR A 117 -6.03 -2.18 0.19
C TYR A 117 -4.91 -2.82 -0.62
N ILE A 118 -3.82 -3.24 0.02
CA ILE A 118 -2.66 -3.87 -0.60
C ILE A 118 -2.94 -5.31 -1.03
N VAL A 119 -3.63 -6.09 -0.19
CA VAL A 119 -3.75 -7.55 -0.37
C VAL A 119 -4.93 -7.98 -1.24
N CYS A 120 -6.05 -7.24 -1.23
CA CYS A 120 -7.22 -7.62 -2.01
C CYS A 120 -7.05 -7.18 -3.47
N GLU A 121 -6.91 -8.14 -4.38
CA GLU A 121 -6.74 -7.88 -5.81
C GLU A 121 -8.01 -7.27 -6.44
N PRO A 122 -7.89 -6.29 -7.36
CA PRO A 122 -9.00 -5.80 -8.17
C PRO A 122 -9.64 -6.93 -8.98
N LEU A 123 -10.95 -6.84 -9.19
CA LEU A 123 -11.60 -7.73 -10.14
C LEU A 123 -11.04 -7.47 -11.56
N PRO A 124 -10.93 -8.52 -12.40
CA PRO A 124 -10.51 -8.35 -13.78
C PRO A 124 -11.41 -7.35 -14.50
N ALA A 125 -10.81 -6.68 -15.48
CA ALA A 125 -11.49 -5.66 -16.26
C ALA A 125 -12.70 -6.23 -17.01
N ALA A 126 -13.75 -5.43 -17.18
CA ALA A 126 -14.74 -5.70 -18.22
C ALA A 126 -14.06 -5.62 -19.61
N GLU A 127 -14.60 -6.33 -20.60
CA GLU A 127 -14.01 -6.46 -21.95
C GLU A 127 -13.70 -5.12 -22.63
N GLU A 128 -14.37 -4.03 -22.23
CA GLU A 128 -14.23 -2.69 -22.81
C GLU A 128 -13.22 -1.77 -22.10
N ALA A 129 -12.46 -2.27 -21.14
CA ALA A 129 -11.53 -1.42 -20.40
C ALA A 129 -10.37 -0.94 -21.29
N LEU A 130 -10.27 0.38 -21.48
CA LEU A 130 -9.20 1.01 -22.24
C LEU A 130 -8.02 1.37 -21.33
N GLU A 131 -6.84 0.83 -21.64
CA GLU A 131 -5.59 1.11 -20.92
C GLU A 131 -5.29 2.61 -20.85
N GLU A 132 -5.37 3.30 -21.98
CA GLU A 132 -5.09 4.74 -22.09
C GLU A 132 -6.00 5.59 -21.19
N GLU A 133 -7.26 5.20 -21.00
CA GLU A 133 -8.18 5.88 -20.09
C GLU A 133 -7.72 5.76 -18.63
N GLN A 134 -7.33 4.54 -18.22
CA GLN A 134 -6.85 4.28 -16.87
C GLN A 134 -5.55 5.04 -16.58
N VAL A 135 -4.62 5.04 -17.53
CA VAL A 135 -3.35 5.78 -17.43
C VAL A 135 -3.60 7.29 -17.39
N ARG A 136 -4.54 7.81 -18.20
CA ARG A 136 -4.88 9.25 -18.17
C ARG A 136 -5.47 9.68 -16.84
N ARG A 137 -6.36 8.87 -16.24
CA ARG A 137 -6.89 9.11 -14.88
C ARG A 137 -5.77 9.12 -13.84
N PHE A 138 -4.83 8.19 -13.95
CA PHE A 138 -3.66 8.14 -13.08
C PHE A 138 -2.80 9.41 -13.18
N ILE A 139 -2.50 9.87 -14.39
CA ILE A 139 -1.75 11.11 -14.61
C ILE A 139 -2.51 12.31 -14.02
N GLY A 140 -3.83 12.40 -14.25
CA GLY A 140 -4.67 13.45 -13.68
C GLY A 140 -4.62 13.48 -12.14
N PHE A 141 -4.65 12.31 -11.50
CA PHE A 141 -4.48 12.20 -10.05
C PHE A 141 -3.09 12.64 -9.59
N LEU A 142 -2.02 12.22 -10.28
CA LEU A 142 -0.66 12.64 -9.93
C LEU A 142 -0.54 14.16 -9.94
N ILE A 143 -0.96 14.79 -11.03
CA ILE A 143 -0.95 16.25 -11.19
C ILE A 143 -1.72 16.92 -10.05
N SER A 144 -2.96 16.47 -9.79
CA SER A 144 -3.79 17.02 -8.71
C SER A 144 -3.13 16.89 -7.34
N THR A 145 -2.51 15.74 -7.06
CA THR A 145 -1.94 15.43 -5.75
C THR A 145 -0.60 16.11 -5.51
N MET A 146 0.17 16.31 -6.58
CA MET A 146 1.43 17.04 -6.54
C MET A 146 1.16 18.53 -6.36
N ASN A 147 0.16 19.08 -7.03
CA ASN A 147 -0.06 20.52 -7.00
C ASN A 147 -0.54 21.05 -5.66
N ASP A 148 -1.41 20.35 -4.89
CA ASP A 148 -1.87 20.74 -3.52
C ASP A 148 -2.23 22.25 -3.32
N ALA A 149 -2.37 23.01 -4.41
CA ALA A 149 -2.52 24.46 -4.52
C ALA A 149 -3.84 24.75 -5.25
N PRO A 150 -4.51 25.88 -4.98
CA PRO A 150 -5.86 26.14 -5.46
C PRO A 150 -5.90 26.03 -6.98
N ARG A 151 -6.76 25.12 -7.46
CA ARG A 151 -7.06 24.80 -8.87
C ARG A 151 -6.68 25.94 -9.83
N VAL A 152 -5.53 25.81 -10.47
CA VAL A 152 -5.31 26.45 -11.77
C VAL A 152 -5.74 25.44 -12.82
N GLU A 153 -6.50 25.97 -13.76
CA GLU A 153 -7.30 25.33 -14.79
C GLU A 153 -6.60 24.16 -15.50
N ALA A 154 -7.42 23.15 -15.83
CA ALA A 154 -7.17 22.00 -16.71
C ALA A 154 -5.78 21.97 -17.40
N VAL A 155 -4.75 21.63 -16.63
CA VAL A 155 -3.41 21.41 -17.18
C VAL A 155 -3.46 20.14 -18.02
N SER A 156 -3.11 20.25 -19.30
CA SER A 156 -2.95 19.08 -20.19
C SER A 156 -2.07 18.03 -19.49
N PRO A 157 -2.45 16.72 -19.51
CA PRO A 157 -1.66 15.64 -18.93
C PRO A 157 -0.18 15.68 -19.34
N GLN A 158 0.11 16.16 -20.56
CA GLN A 158 1.46 16.30 -21.11
C GLN A 158 2.25 17.47 -20.49
N ALA A 159 1.59 18.61 -20.22
CA ALA A 159 2.23 19.75 -19.57
C ALA A 159 2.56 19.45 -18.09
N GLY A 160 1.69 18.69 -17.41
CA GLY A 160 1.96 18.20 -16.06
C GLY A 160 3.13 17.21 -16.00
N LEU A 161 3.24 16.30 -16.98
CA LEU A 161 4.39 15.38 -17.09
C LEU A 161 5.71 16.12 -17.42
N ALA A 162 5.68 17.13 -18.28
CA ALA A 162 6.86 17.93 -18.61
C ALA A 162 7.40 18.71 -17.39
N GLN A 163 6.52 19.22 -16.54
CA GLN A 163 6.88 19.88 -15.28
C GLN A 163 7.45 18.91 -14.23
N LEU A 164 7.09 17.63 -14.30
CA LEU A 164 7.61 16.59 -13.42
C LEU A 164 9.01 16.12 -13.86
N ASN A 165 9.25 16.05 -15.16
CA ASN A 165 10.56 15.68 -15.73
C ASN A 165 11.63 16.75 -15.50
N SER A 166 11.26 18.02 -15.28
CA SER A 166 12.22 19.12 -15.08
C SER A 166 12.84 19.17 -13.67
N MET A 167 12.44 18.27 -12.77
CA MET A 167 12.96 18.23 -11.40
C MET A 167 14.34 17.57 -11.32
N ALA A 168 15.35 18.31 -10.83
CA ALA A 168 16.74 17.88 -10.60
C ALA A 168 16.92 16.87 -9.44
N VAL A 169 15.95 15.97 -9.28
CA VAL A 169 15.85 14.97 -8.21
C VAL A 169 16.56 13.66 -8.58
N GLY A 170 16.76 13.42 -9.88
CA GLY A 170 17.30 12.16 -10.42
C GLY A 170 18.63 11.73 -9.81
N LEU A 171 19.57 12.65 -9.57
CA LEU A 171 20.92 12.30 -9.10
C LEU A 171 20.94 11.78 -7.66
N GLY A 172 20.10 12.31 -6.76
CA GLY A 172 20.01 11.84 -5.38
C GLY A 172 19.34 10.47 -5.28
N VAL A 173 18.32 10.26 -6.10
CA VAL A 173 17.56 9.01 -6.17
C VAL A 173 18.41 7.87 -6.73
N LEU A 174 19.17 8.13 -7.80
CA LEU A 174 20.08 7.15 -8.42
C LEU A 174 21.23 6.70 -7.52
N ARG A 175 21.58 7.50 -6.50
CA ARG A 175 22.63 7.17 -5.52
C ARG A 175 22.11 6.42 -4.29
N SER A 176 20.79 6.30 -4.13
CA SER A 176 20.18 5.62 -2.99
C SER A 176 19.94 4.13 -3.23
N GLY A 177 19.66 3.38 -2.16
CA GLY A 177 19.15 2.00 -2.25
C GLY A 177 17.90 1.84 -3.12
N LEU A 178 17.15 2.93 -3.38
CA LEU A 178 16.00 2.92 -4.28
C LEU A 178 16.38 2.58 -5.74
N ARG A 179 17.63 2.82 -6.16
CA ARG A 179 18.11 2.55 -7.53
C ARG A 179 17.81 1.12 -7.99
N PHE A 180 17.86 0.14 -7.10
CA PHE A 180 17.58 -1.25 -7.41
C PHE A 180 16.10 -1.50 -7.76
N TYR A 181 15.21 -0.75 -7.14
CA TYR A 181 13.76 -0.82 -7.37
C TYR A 181 13.29 0.07 -8.53
N LEU A 182 14.12 1.03 -8.95
CA LEU A 182 13.86 1.91 -10.10
C LEU A 182 14.27 1.30 -11.43
N ARG A 183 14.94 0.15 -11.42
CA ARG A 183 15.23 -0.60 -12.64
C ARG A 183 14.01 -1.46 -12.96
N PRO A 184 13.27 -1.16 -14.04
CA PRO A 184 12.11 -1.93 -14.45
C PRO A 184 12.51 -3.26 -15.08
N GLU A 185 13.70 -3.82 -14.79
CA GLU A 185 13.95 -5.21 -15.14
C GLU A 185 12.81 -6.01 -14.53
N GLU A 186 12.05 -6.66 -15.40
CA GLU A 186 10.88 -7.49 -15.15
C GLU A 186 11.23 -8.73 -14.31
N ARG A 187 11.93 -8.53 -13.19
CA ARG A 187 12.02 -9.47 -12.09
C ARG A 187 10.64 -9.57 -11.50
N LYS A 188 9.80 -10.34 -12.20
CA LYS A 188 8.59 -11.04 -11.78
C LYS A 188 8.07 -10.52 -10.45
N VAL A 189 7.48 -9.33 -10.44
CA VAL A 189 6.51 -8.94 -9.41
C VAL A 189 5.26 -9.74 -9.75
N PRO A 190 5.09 -10.96 -9.23
CA PRO A 190 4.15 -11.91 -9.81
C PRO A 190 2.76 -11.75 -9.23
N ARG A 191 2.63 -10.97 -8.16
CA ARG A 191 1.47 -10.89 -7.30
C ARG A 191 1.08 -9.44 -7.13
N PHE A 192 -0.22 -9.19 -7.17
CA PHE A 192 -0.79 -7.87 -6.96
C PHE A 192 -0.29 -7.12 -5.71
N PRO A 193 -0.12 -7.75 -4.52
CA PRO A 193 0.37 -7.05 -3.33
C PRO A 193 1.76 -6.43 -3.51
N ASP A 194 2.62 -7.10 -4.28
CA ASP A 194 3.97 -6.64 -4.54
C ASP A 194 3.94 -5.49 -5.58
N GLU A 195 3.03 -5.54 -6.57
CA GLU A 195 2.78 -4.44 -7.51
C GLU A 195 2.32 -3.16 -6.78
N VAL A 196 1.35 -3.30 -5.88
CA VAL A 196 0.81 -2.17 -5.09
C VAL A 196 1.86 -1.61 -4.13
N ALA A 197 2.64 -2.48 -3.48
CA ALA A 197 3.67 -2.03 -2.55
C ALA A 197 4.77 -1.23 -3.27
N LEU A 198 5.23 -1.72 -4.42
CA LEU A 198 6.18 -1.01 -5.26
C LEU A 198 5.60 0.33 -5.75
N PHE A 199 4.38 0.31 -6.28
CA PHE A 199 3.67 1.52 -6.69
C PHE A 199 3.61 2.56 -5.56
N LEU A 200 3.16 2.16 -4.36
CA LEU A 200 2.97 3.08 -3.25
C LEU A 200 4.30 3.66 -2.76
N ALA A 201 5.34 2.85 -2.69
CA ALA A 201 6.68 3.31 -2.34
C ALA A 201 7.18 4.36 -3.33
N LEU A 202 7.09 4.09 -4.64
CA LEU A 202 7.48 5.03 -5.68
C LEU A 202 6.67 6.33 -5.59
N PHE A 203 5.34 6.21 -5.48
CA PHE A 203 4.44 7.36 -5.37
C PHE A 203 4.79 8.26 -4.18
N LEU A 204 5.04 7.67 -3.00
CA LEU A 204 5.39 8.43 -1.80
C LEU A 204 6.74 9.14 -1.97
N VAL A 205 7.74 8.47 -2.51
CA VAL A 205 9.05 9.09 -2.78
C VAL A 205 8.89 10.25 -3.75
N THR A 206 8.20 10.05 -4.89
CA THR A 206 7.96 11.10 -5.89
C THR A 206 7.23 12.28 -5.27
N ARG A 207 6.15 12.02 -4.53
CA ARG A 207 5.34 13.06 -3.91
C ARG A 207 6.12 13.85 -2.85
N THR A 208 6.89 13.17 -2.02
CA THR A 208 7.68 13.81 -0.97
C THR A 208 8.75 14.69 -1.58
N LEU A 209 9.48 14.21 -2.59
CA LEU A 209 10.48 15.00 -3.30
C LEU A 209 9.85 16.21 -4.01
N TRP A 210 8.68 16.03 -4.61
CA TRP A 210 7.91 17.14 -5.18
C TRP A 210 7.54 18.20 -4.14
N ALA A 211 7.11 17.79 -2.95
CA ALA A 211 6.78 18.71 -1.85
C ALA A 211 8.00 19.44 -1.28
N LEU A 212 9.19 18.83 -1.37
CA LEU A 212 10.47 19.38 -0.90
C LEU A 212 11.27 20.11 -1.99
N ARG A 213 10.71 20.25 -3.20
CA ARG A 213 11.43 20.76 -4.39
C ARG A 213 12.08 22.12 -4.22
N GLU A 214 11.51 23.00 -3.39
CA GLU A 214 12.02 24.35 -3.15
C GLU A 214 13.22 24.36 -2.19
N SER A 215 13.50 23.23 -1.51
CA SER A 215 14.56 23.09 -0.51
C SER A 215 15.47 21.92 -0.87
N ALA A 216 16.61 22.22 -1.50
CA ALA A 216 17.64 21.24 -1.81
C ALA A 216 18.14 20.53 -0.52
N LYS A 217 18.23 21.27 0.59
CA LYS A 217 18.63 20.74 1.90
C LYS A 217 17.65 19.68 2.42
N ASP A 218 16.34 19.95 2.37
CA ASP A 218 15.34 19.01 2.87
C ASP A 218 15.19 17.79 1.95
N SER A 219 15.28 18.00 0.64
CA SER A 219 15.35 16.92 -0.34
C SER A 219 16.56 16.01 -0.09
N GLN A 220 17.74 16.58 0.16
CA GLN A 220 18.95 15.81 0.49
C GLN A 220 18.82 15.09 1.84
N LEU A 221 18.23 15.73 2.85
CA LEU A 221 17.96 15.11 4.16
C LEU A 221 17.03 13.90 4.02
N PHE A 222 15.93 14.04 3.27
CA PHE A 222 15.01 12.94 2.97
C PHE A 222 15.74 11.78 2.29
N MET A 223 16.51 12.05 1.23
CA MET A 223 17.25 11.02 0.52
C MET A 223 18.31 10.34 1.38
N SER A 224 19.01 11.11 2.22
CA SER A 224 20.03 10.57 3.13
C SER A 224 19.42 9.65 4.18
N ARG A 225 18.26 10.02 4.74
CA ARG A 225 17.52 9.17 5.68
C ARG A 225 16.99 7.91 5.00
N LEU A 226 16.42 8.05 3.80
CA LEU A 226 15.95 6.90 3.03
C LEU A 226 17.09 5.90 2.79
N ASN A 227 18.27 6.39 2.40
CA ASN A 227 19.44 5.55 2.20
C ASN A 227 19.90 4.88 3.51
N ALA A 228 20.00 5.62 4.61
CA ALA A 228 20.40 5.09 5.91
C ALA A 228 19.43 3.99 6.41
N PHE A 229 18.12 4.14 6.21
CA PHE A 229 17.16 3.10 6.55
C PHE A 229 17.30 1.85 5.68
N PHE A 230 17.57 2.01 4.38
CA PHE A 230 17.83 0.87 3.50
C PHE A 230 19.12 0.12 3.87
N GLU A 231 20.18 0.83 4.26
CA GLU A 231 21.42 0.24 4.76
C GLU A 231 21.20 -0.49 6.10
N ALA A 232 20.47 0.14 7.03
CA ALA A 232 20.23 -0.41 8.37
C ALA A 232 19.24 -1.59 8.39
N SER A 233 18.32 -1.68 7.43
CA SER A 233 17.25 -2.70 7.43
C SER A 233 17.70 -4.11 7.02
N THR A 234 19.01 -4.40 7.04
CA THR A 234 19.61 -5.59 6.39
C THR A 234 19.13 -5.73 4.94
N GLY A 235 18.78 -4.59 4.33
CA GLY A 235 18.03 -4.54 3.08
C GLY A 235 18.82 -5.06 1.89
N PHE A 236 20.10 -5.39 2.06
CA PHE A 236 21.01 -5.91 1.07
C PHE A 236 21.81 -7.11 1.57
N ASP A 237 21.94 -8.12 0.71
CA ASP A 237 22.81 -9.27 0.93
C ASP A 237 24.26 -8.82 0.75
N THR A 238 25.07 -8.97 1.79
CA THR A 238 26.45 -8.48 1.82
C THR A 238 27.39 -9.21 0.86
N ARG A 239 27.00 -10.39 0.35
CA ARG A 239 27.80 -11.20 -0.59
C ARG A 239 27.47 -10.89 -2.05
N THR A 240 26.20 -10.61 -2.34
CA THR A 240 25.69 -10.43 -3.71
C THR A 240 25.33 -8.97 -4.03
N GLY A 241 25.27 -8.10 -3.02
CA GLY A 241 24.84 -6.71 -3.14
C GLY A 241 23.38 -6.55 -3.56
N ARG A 242 22.58 -7.63 -3.51
CA ARG A 242 21.17 -7.63 -3.94
C ARG A 242 20.27 -7.22 -2.79
N PRO A 243 19.15 -6.53 -3.06
CA PRO A 243 18.20 -6.24 -2.02
C PRO A 243 17.59 -7.54 -1.45
N LEU A 244 17.61 -7.69 -0.13
CA LEU A 244 16.90 -8.73 0.64
C LEU A 244 15.49 -8.27 1.03
N LEU A 245 15.23 -6.97 0.97
CA LEU A 245 13.96 -6.39 1.35
C LEU A 245 12.92 -6.62 0.24
N THR A 246 11.80 -7.25 0.61
CA THR A 246 10.64 -7.43 -0.28
C THR A 246 10.01 -6.07 -0.61
N GLU A 247 9.19 -6.01 -1.66
CA GLU A 247 8.44 -4.80 -2.06
C GLU A 247 7.55 -4.31 -0.91
N GLN A 248 6.95 -5.23 -0.16
CA GLN A 248 6.15 -4.96 1.03
C GLN A 248 7.00 -4.43 2.20
N GLY A 249 8.24 -4.90 2.34
CA GLY A 249 9.20 -4.34 3.29
C GLY A 249 9.64 -2.93 2.89
N MET A 250 9.87 -2.71 1.59
CA MET A 250 10.26 -1.41 1.04
C MET A 250 9.19 -0.35 1.31
N VAL A 251 7.91 -0.64 1.07
CA VAL A 251 6.85 0.33 1.34
C VAL A 251 6.76 0.70 2.82
N CYS A 252 7.01 -0.25 3.73
CA CYS A 252 7.08 0.03 5.16
C CYS A 252 8.22 1.01 5.49
N VAL A 253 9.41 0.80 4.91
CA VAL A 253 10.55 1.70 5.08
C VAL A 253 10.21 3.10 4.56
N VAL A 254 9.69 3.21 3.34
CA VAL A 254 9.35 4.52 2.73
C VAL A 254 8.32 5.27 3.57
N VAL A 255 7.23 4.62 3.98
CA VAL A 255 6.21 5.26 4.82
C VAL A 255 6.83 5.77 6.13
N LYS A 256 7.69 4.98 6.77
CA LYS A 256 8.38 5.41 8.00
C LYS A 256 9.31 6.58 7.78
N VAL A 257 10.04 6.64 6.67
CA VAL A 257 10.92 7.77 6.37
C VAL A 257 10.09 9.03 6.14
N VAL A 258 9.02 8.95 5.36
CA VAL A 258 8.11 10.08 5.08
C VAL A 258 7.47 10.63 6.35
N GLN A 259 7.01 9.76 7.25
CA GLN A 259 6.41 10.15 8.53
C GLN A 259 7.38 10.87 9.47
N ASN A 260 8.69 10.67 9.32
CA ASN A 260 9.71 11.18 10.24
C ASN A 260 10.43 12.43 9.71
N ILE A 261 10.04 13.02 8.58
CA ILE A 261 10.65 14.25 8.07
C ILE A 261 10.28 15.40 9.01
N PRO A 262 11.24 16.00 9.74
CA PRO A 262 10.94 17.06 10.69
C PRO A 262 10.61 18.35 9.95
N GLU A 263 9.59 19.06 10.44
CA GLU A 263 9.36 20.50 10.18
C GLU A 263 9.29 20.96 8.71
N ALA A 264 9.05 20.07 7.75
CA ALA A 264 8.70 20.54 6.41
C ALA A 264 7.34 21.29 6.51
N PRO A 265 7.16 22.47 5.88
CA PRO A 265 5.88 23.19 5.85
C PRO A 265 4.73 22.35 5.24
N HIS A 266 5.07 21.23 4.62
CA HIS A 266 4.15 20.22 4.06
C HIS A 266 4.30 18.84 4.72
N SER A 267 4.97 18.72 5.87
CA SER A 267 5.03 17.49 6.68
C SER A 267 3.65 17.20 7.25
N SER A 268 2.79 16.65 6.40
CA SER A 268 1.49 16.17 6.78
C SER A 268 1.77 14.99 7.71
N GLY A 269 1.46 15.12 9.00
CA GLY A 269 1.81 14.14 10.03
C GLY A 269 1.34 12.71 9.71
N GLU A 270 1.55 11.78 10.64
CA GLU A 270 1.30 10.35 10.43
C GLU A 270 -0.06 10.06 9.75
N ILE A 271 -1.14 10.65 10.25
CA ILE A 271 -2.50 10.42 9.79
C ILE A 271 -2.74 10.92 8.36
N PRO A 272 -2.47 12.20 8.01
CA PRO A 272 -2.53 12.66 6.62
C PRO A 272 -1.73 11.82 5.63
N THR A 273 -0.53 11.37 6.02
CA THR A 273 0.29 10.49 5.17
C THR A 273 -0.44 9.17 4.89
N LEU A 274 -1.01 8.54 5.91
CA LEU A 274 -1.76 7.28 5.74
C LEU A 274 -3.03 7.45 4.90
N ILE A 275 -3.73 8.58 5.03
CA ILE A 275 -4.89 8.90 4.19
C ILE A 275 -4.47 8.98 2.71
N ARG A 276 -3.39 9.72 2.42
CA ARG A 276 -2.82 9.82 1.06
C ARG A 276 -2.39 8.47 0.51
N CYS A 277 -1.82 7.60 1.34
CA CYS A 277 -1.52 6.22 0.95
C CYS A 277 -2.78 5.47 0.52
N VAL A 278 -3.85 5.52 1.31
CA VAL A 278 -5.11 4.84 0.97
C VAL A 278 -5.71 5.40 -0.31
N GLU A 279 -5.71 6.72 -0.51
CA GLU A 279 -6.21 7.36 -1.73
C GLU A 279 -5.43 6.91 -2.97
N ALA A 280 -4.10 6.91 -2.90
CA ALA A 280 -3.24 6.45 -3.98
C ALA A 280 -3.47 4.96 -4.30
N ILE A 281 -3.54 4.09 -3.29
CA ILE A 281 -3.81 2.66 -3.50
C ILE A 281 -5.21 2.47 -4.10
N LYS A 282 -6.23 3.18 -3.61
CA LYS A 282 -7.60 3.09 -4.14
C LYS A 282 -7.64 3.43 -5.61
N LEU A 283 -6.99 4.50 -6.04
CA LEU A 283 -6.87 4.83 -7.46
C LEU A 283 -6.15 3.74 -8.23
N TYR A 284 -4.99 3.28 -7.75
CA TYR A 284 -4.22 2.24 -8.42
C TYR A 284 -5.02 0.94 -8.59
N ARG A 285 -5.88 0.62 -7.63
CA ARG A 285 -6.83 -0.50 -7.70
C ARG A 285 -7.92 -0.32 -8.74
N THR A 286 -8.29 0.91 -9.10
CA THR A 286 -9.22 1.13 -10.23
C THR A 286 -8.60 0.77 -11.57
N MET A 287 -7.27 0.63 -11.64
CA MET A 287 -6.56 0.17 -12.82
C MET A 287 -6.64 -1.35 -12.92
N THR A 288 -7.70 -1.84 -13.57
CA THR A 288 -7.99 -3.28 -13.69
C THR A 288 -7.01 -4.00 -14.63
N LEU A 289 -6.44 -3.29 -15.61
CA LEU A 289 -5.45 -3.84 -16.53
C LEU A 289 -4.05 -3.79 -15.91
N ARG A 290 -3.35 -4.93 -15.96
CA ARG A 290 -1.96 -5.03 -15.47
C ARG A 290 -1.03 -4.10 -16.27
N SER A 291 -1.18 -4.03 -17.59
CA SER A 291 -0.40 -3.12 -18.44
C SER A 291 -0.57 -1.64 -18.04
N ALA A 292 -1.79 -1.22 -17.68
CA ALA A 292 -2.04 0.13 -17.16
C ALA A 292 -1.29 0.37 -15.84
N ARG A 293 -1.37 -0.60 -14.91
CA ARG A 293 -0.65 -0.58 -13.62
C ARG A 293 0.86 -0.54 -13.79
N ASP A 294 1.38 -1.26 -14.77
CA ASP A 294 2.80 -1.30 -15.12
C ASP A 294 3.24 0.07 -15.65
N ARG A 295 2.47 0.66 -16.57
CA ARG A 295 2.72 2.02 -17.09
C ARG A 295 2.70 3.07 -16.00
N ALA A 296 1.78 2.99 -15.04
CA ALA A 296 1.77 3.90 -13.89
C ALA A 296 3.08 3.84 -13.08
N ARG A 297 3.63 2.63 -12.84
CA ARG A 297 4.92 2.47 -12.15
C ARG A 297 6.07 2.99 -13.01
N VAL A 298 6.07 2.72 -14.32
CA VAL A 298 7.08 3.24 -15.25
C VAL A 298 7.09 4.77 -15.27
N ILE A 299 5.92 5.42 -15.27
CA ILE A 299 5.80 6.88 -15.19
C ILE A 299 6.46 7.41 -13.91
N LEU A 300 6.15 6.81 -12.75
CA LEU A 300 6.78 7.21 -11.48
C LEU A 300 8.29 7.02 -11.50
N CYS A 301 8.77 5.89 -12.05
CA CYS A 301 10.21 5.64 -12.20
C CYS A 301 10.87 6.69 -13.11
N ARG A 302 10.24 7.07 -14.23
CA ARG A 302 10.76 8.11 -15.14
C ARG A 302 10.88 9.47 -14.46
N ILE A 303 9.87 9.86 -13.69
CA ILE A 303 9.90 11.10 -12.91
C ILE A 303 11.06 11.07 -11.90
N LEU A 304 11.26 9.92 -11.24
CA LEU A 304 12.30 9.75 -10.23
C LEU A 304 13.71 9.63 -10.79
N SER A 305 13.87 9.07 -12.00
CA SER A 305 15.18 8.89 -12.63
C SER A 305 15.64 10.14 -13.38
N GLY A 306 14.70 10.96 -13.87
CA GLY A 306 14.99 12.09 -14.76
C GLY A 306 15.51 11.65 -16.15
N TYR A 307 15.36 10.37 -16.49
CA TYR A 307 15.76 9.83 -17.79
C TYR A 307 14.54 9.34 -18.56
N ASP A 308 14.45 9.74 -19.83
CA ASP A 308 13.64 9.05 -20.83
C ASP A 308 14.39 7.75 -21.23
N PHE A 309 13.75 6.60 -21.06
CA PHE A 309 14.17 5.34 -21.67
C PHE A 309 13.39 5.14 -22.96
#